data_AF-K1Q768-F1
#
_entry.id   AF-K1Q768-F1
#
_cell.length_a   1.000
_cell.length_b   1.000
_cell.length_c   1.000
_cell.angle_alpha   90.00
_cell.angle_beta   90.00
_cell.angle_gamma   90.00
#
_symmetry.space_group_name_H-M   'P 1'
#
loop_
_entity.id
_entity.type
_entity.pdbx_description
1 polymer ?
#
loop_
_entity_poly.entity_id
_entity_poly.type
_entity_poly.pdbx_seq_one_letter_code
_entity_poly.pdbx_strand_id
1 'polypeptide(L)'
;MEEILDKLRLLDYERQFQMKMKMKPISRHYFAIPTNPGEQFFMFTSICAWLLQKAGRSFEQPQEYDDPNATISSILEELRHFGHSVDFPPSKLKQGCGEHCIYVLDKLADEALKSSGFHWDKPDYPQEELEEENVVEDDAELTLNEVEKSIFQNEMEEEEFEKEEQILDLEGLKRLSQKNQQVEHSKPEEIMESTTDAAAWKLEVERVLPQLKVTIRKDNKDWRDHVEQMHQHKDGIESSLTETKSYLDKLHDEISRTLEKIGSREKYINNQLEHLLSEYRAAQDQLSETKERYRQASGGVTERSRMLADVTEELERVKMEMEDRGSSMTDGAPLVKIKQAIQNLRKENVQMEIRIGVVEHVLLQAKLKDKTSQNKEVHSNKTQDTFDYNAY
;
A
#
# COMPACT_ATOMS: atom_id res chain seq x y z
N MET A 1 10.63 10.57 5.45
CA MET A 1 10.97 11.93 4.96
C MET A 1 10.05 12.32 3.81
N GLU A 2 9.80 11.43 2.84
CA GLU A 2 8.72 11.62 1.85
C GLU A 2 7.36 11.86 2.51
N GLU A 3 6.99 11.03 3.48
CA GLU A 3 5.74 11.23 4.25
C GLU A 3 5.62 12.62 4.89
N ILE A 4 6.72 13.20 5.38
CA ILE A 4 6.69 14.54 5.99
C ILE A 4 6.59 15.61 4.91
N LEU A 5 7.30 15.47 3.79
CA LEU A 5 7.19 16.41 2.67
C LEU A 5 5.80 16.38 2.06
N ASP A 6 5.18 15.21 1.96
CA ASP A 6 3.82 15.05 1.46
C ASP A 6 2.81 15.64 2.46
N LYS A 7 2.96 15.38 3.77
CA LYS A 7 2.16 16.04 4.82
C LYS A 7 2.33 17.56 4.81
N LEU A 8 3.54 18.08 4.59
CA LEU A 8 3.80 19.52 4.48
C LEU A 8 3.21 20.11 3.19
N ARG A 9 3.26 19.39 2.07
CA ARG A 9 2.59 19.80 0.82
C ARG A 9 1.07 19.84 0.99
N LEU A 10 0.49 18.85 1.66
CA LEU A 10 -0.94 18.82 1.99
C LEU A 10 -1.36 19.99 2.89
N LEU A 11 -0.43 20.52 3.71
CA LEU A 11 -0.64 21.70 4.54
C LEU A 11 -0.37 23.04 3.81
N ASP A 12 -0.22 23.04 2.48
CA ASP A 12 0.07 24.23 1.66
C ASP A 12 1.38 24.96 2.03
N TYR A 13 2.41 24.19 2.39
CA TYR A 13 3.75 24.70 2.72
C TYR A 13 4.34 25.64 1.64
N GLU A 14 4.12 25.32 0.36
CA GLU A 14 4.64 26.09 -0.79
C GLU A 14 3.98 27.46 -0.95
N ARG A 15 2.73 27.64 -0.51
CA ARG A 15 2.03 28.94 -0.62
C ARG A 15 2.17 29.77 0.65
N GLN A 16 2.07 29.15 1.82
CA GLN A 16 1.95 29.90 3.08
C GLN A 16 3.27 30.10 3.81
N PHE A 17 4.20 29.16 3.71
CA PHE A 17 5.50 29.24 4.37
C PHE A 17 6.57 29.79 3.42
N GLN A 18 6.62 29.31 2.18
CA GLN A 18 7.62 29.74 1.20
C GLN A 18 7.48 31.21 0.79
N MET A 19 6.24 31.73 0.61
CA MET A 19 6.02 33.15 0.30
C MET A 19 6.20 34.07 1.50
N LYS A 20 5.84 33.64 2.72
CA LYS A 20 5.99 34.48 3.93
C LYS A 20 7.44 34.54 4.43
N MET A 21 8.18 33.44 4.36
CA MET A 21 9.54 33.35 4.93
C MET A 21 10.65 33.48 3.88
N LYS A 22 10.33 33.56 2.58
CA LYS A 22 11.31 33.65 1.45
C LYS A 22 12.43 32.58 1.51
N MET A 23 12.13 31.37 1.97
CA MET A 23 13.13 30.32 2.16
C MET A 23 13.19 29.35 0.97
N LYS A 24 14.34 28.67 0.81
CA LYS A 24 14.57 27.70 -0.28
C LYS A 24 13.66 26.46 -0.13
N PRO A 25 13.23 25.84 -1.25
CA PRO A 25 12.45 24.61 -1.20
C PRO A 25 13.16 23.51 -0.39
N ILE A 26 12.43 22.80 0.47
CA ILE A 26 12.99 21.68 1.23
C ILE A 26 13.23 20.52 0.25
N SER A 27 14.49 20.12 0.08
CA SER A 27 14.86 18.93 -0.70
C SER A 27 14.62 17.64 0.09
N ARG A 28 14.34 16.53 -0.60
CA ARG A 28 14.09 15.17 -0.06
C ARG A 28 15.13 14.63 0.94
N HIS A 29 16.30 15.25 1.03
CA HIS A 29 17.37 14.85 1.95
C HIS A 29 17.75 15.94 2.97
N TYR A 30 17.06 17.08 2.97
CA TYR A 30 17.48 18.29 3.68
C TYR A 30 17.58 18.13 5.20
N PHE A 31 16.68 17.36 5.83
CA PHE A 31 16.73 17.06 7.27
C PHE A 31 17.39 15.70 7.60
N ALA A 32 17.70 14.90 6.57
CA ALA A 32 18.33 13.58 6.71
C ALA A 32 19.87 13.68 6.67
N ILE A 33 20.43 14.64 5.92
CA ILE A 33 21.87 14.82 5.79
C ILE A 33 22.28 16.11 6.52
N PRO A 34 23.27 16.07 7.44
CA PRO A 34 23.82 17.27 8.05
C PRO A 34 24.54 18.10 6.98
N THR A 35 23.91 19.17 6.49
CA THR A 35 24.53 20.08 5.50
C THR A 35 25.09 21.30 6.23
N ASN A 36 24.22 21.97 6.99
CA ASN A 36 24.59 23.09 7.85
C ASN A 36 23.71 23.05 9.11
N PRO A 37 24.26 22.61 10.27
CA PRO A 37 23.47 22.46 11.50
C PRO A 37 22.81 23.75 11.99
N GLY A 38 23.40 24.92 11.73
CA GLY A 38 22.83 26.21 12.15
C GLY A 38 21.61 26.62 11.33
N GLU A 39 21.72 26.57 10.00
CA GLU A 39 20.59 26.82 9.09
C GLU A 39 19.50 25.76 9.24
N GLN A 40 19.88 24.48 9.38
CA GLN A 40 18.94 23.38 9.58
C GLN A 40 18.18 23.52 10.91
N PHE A 41 18.84 23.99 11.96
CA PHE A 41 18.19 24.27 13.24
C PHE A 41 17.19 25.44 13.13
N PHE A 42 17.56 26.52 12.45
CA PHE A 42 16.65 27.65 12.20
C PHE A 42 15.46 27.25 11.32
N MET A 43 15.69 26.45 10.28
CA MET A 43 14.64 25.87 9.44
C MET A 43 13.72 24.93 10.23
N PHE A 44 14.28 24.05 11.06
CA PHE A 44 13.50 23.14 11.90
C PHE A 44 12.61 23.92 12.89
N THR A 45 13.19 24.88 13.61
CA THR A 45 12.45 25.68 14.60
C THR A 45 11.37 26.55 13.97
N SER A 46 11.63 27.16 12.81
CA SER A 46 10.64 27.95 12.08
C SER A 46 9.48 27.10 11.52
N ILE A 47 9.75 25.88 11.03
CA ILE A 47 8.70 24.95 10.60
C ILE A 47 7.88 24.48 11.79
N CYS A 48 8.51 24.11 12.91
CA CYS A 48 7.82 23.74 14.14
C CYS A 48 6.90 24.86 14.63
N ALA A 49 7.38 26.11 14.63
CA ALA A 49 6.59 27.28 15.00
C ALA A 49 5.37 27.46 14.08
N TRP A 50 5.55 27.28 12.77
CA TRP A 50 4.46 27.38 11.80
C TRP A 50 3.43 26.25 11.98
N LEU A 51 3.87 25.01 12.21
CA LEU A 51 2.97 23.88 12.47
C LEU A 51 2.18 24.07 13.77
N LEU A 52 2.80 24.60 14.82
CA LEU A 52 2.13 24.94 16.08
C LEU A 52 1.10 26.06 15.91
N GLN A 53 1.42 27.09 15.11
CA GLN A 53 0.47 28.15 14.76
C GLN A 53 -0.73 27.58 13.98
N LYS A 54 -0.48 26.62 13.08
CA LYS A 54 -1.52 25.92 12.33
C LYS A 54 -2.37 24.99 13.19
N ALA A 55 -1.78 24.39 14.23
CA ALA A 55 -2.48 23.60 15.23
C ALA A 55 -3.25 24.44 16.29
N GLY A 56 -3.32 25.77 16.12
CA GLY A 56 -4.16 26.65 16.94
C GLY A 56 -3.52 27.20 18.21
N ARG A 57 -2.20 27.09 18.38
CA ARG A 57 -1.48 27.73 19.50
C ARG A 57 -0.63 28.92 19.04
N SER A 58 -0.63 29.99 19.81
CA SER A 58 0.19 31.18 19.54
C SER A 58 1.65 30.91 19.92
N PHE A 59 2.43 30.43 18.95
CA PHE A 59 3.88 30.30 19.09
C PHE A 59 4.56 31.41 18.29
N GLU A 60 5.33 32.27 18.97
CA GLU A 60 6.11 33.32 18.31
C GLU A 60 7.29 32.69 17.55
N GLN A 61 7.57 33.19 16.34
CA GLN A 61 8.67 32.69 15.53
C GLN A 61 9.99 32.91 16.29
N PRO A 62 10.74 31.84 16.60
CA PRO A 62 11.98 31.98 17.35
C PRO A 62 13.00 32.75 16.49
N GLN A 63 13.61 33.77 17.09
CA GLN A 63 14.62 34.62 16.44
C GLN A 63 15.99 33.93 16.46
N GLU A 64 16.91 34.33 15.58
CA GLU A 64 18.27 33.77 15.48
C GLU A 64 19.11 33.90 16.78
N TYR A 65 18.65 34.69 17.75
CA TYR A 65 19.28 34.94 19.04
C TYR A 65 18.65 34.19 20.22
N ASP A 66 17.58 33.41 19.99
CA ASP A 66 16.94 32.63 21.05
C ASP A 66 17.78 31.42 21.43
N ASP A 67 17.85 31.13 22.74
CA ASP A 67 18.60 29.99 23.26
C ASP A 67 18.08 28.68 22.63
N PRO A 68 18.89 27.94 21.84
CA PRO A 68 18.43 26.76 21.11
C PRO A 68 17.77 25.71 22.00
N ASN A 69 18.31 25.54 23.21
CA ASN A 69 17.78 24.58 24.18
C ASN A 69 16.45 25.04 24.79
N ALA A 70 16.23 26.34 24.96
CA ALA A 70 14.98 26.89 25.49
C ALA A 70 13.86 26.73 24.46
N THR A 71 14.11 27.11 23.19
CA THR A 71 13.15 26.95 22.09
C THR A 71 12.78 25.48 21.85
N ILE A 72 13.78 24.58 21.86
CA ILE A 72 13.53 23.14 21.78
C ILE A 72 12.67 22.66 22.96
N SER A 73 12.97 23.11 24.18
CA SER A 73 12.21 22.71 25.37
C SER A 73 10.76 23.18 25.29
N SER A 74 10.52 24.40 24.81
CA SER A 74 9.16 24.91 24.56
C SER A 74 8.43 24.08 23.51
N ILE A 75 9.07 23.74 22.38
CA ILE A 75 8.45 22.89 21.33
C ILE A 75 8.14 21.48 21.88
N LEU A 76 9.01 20.92 22.71
CA LEU A 76 8.80 19.61 23.33
C LEU A 76 7.70 19.63 24.39
N GLU A 77 7.57 20.73 25.13
CA GLU A 77 6.49 20.92 26.10
C GLU A 77 5.13 21.05 25.39
N GLU A 78 5.10 21.78 24.27
CA GLU A 78 3.93 21.85 23.38
C GLU A 78 3.53 20.47 22.83
N LEU A 79 4.49 19.67 22.36
CA LEU A 79 4.26 18.29 21.95
C LEU A 79 3.69 17.40 23.06
N ARG A 80 4.16 17.58 24.30
CA ARG A 80 3.66 16.85 25.46
C ARG A 80 2.20 17.20 25.75
N HIS A 81 1.80 18.45 25.53
CA HIS A 81 0.41 18.87 25.68
C HIS A 81 -0.51 18.24 24.61
N PHE A 82 0.00 17.94 23.42
CA PHE A 82 -0.72 17.19 22.39
C PHE A 82 -0.79 15.67 22.66
N GLY A 83 -0.22 15.19 23.77
CA GLY A 83 -0.31 13.79 24.21
C GLY A 83 0.76 12.86 23.64
N HIS A 84 1.80 13.40 22.98
CA HIS A 84 2.91 12.60 22.46
C HIS A 84 4.07 12.55 23.48
N SER A 85 4.48 11.34 23.87
CA SER A 85 5.59 11.12 24.81
C SER A 85 6.93 11.20 24.08
N VAL A 86 7.68 12.28 24.31
CA VAL A 86 9.02 12.45 23.74
C VAL A 86 10.08 12.12 24.80
N ASP A 87 10.72 10.95 24.69
CA ASP A 87 11.77 10.47 25.60
C ASP A 87 13.16 10.59 24.95
N PHE A 88 13.58 11.83 24.66
CA PHE A 88 14.98 12.11 24.31
C PHE A 88 15.41 13.51 24.78
N PRO A 89 16.71 13.69 25.09
CA PRO A 89 17.21 14.96 25.61
C PRO A 89 17.23 16.05 24.53
N PRO A 90 16.92 17.33 24.87
CA PRO A 90 16.93 18.47 23.94
C PRO A 90 18.23 18.63 23.15
N SER A 91 19.36 18.18 23.70
CA SER A 91 20.68 18.21 23.05
C SER A 91 20.72 17.47 21.71
N LYS A 92 19.86 16.46 21.51
CA LYS A 92 19.80 15.71 20.24
C LYS A 92 19.08 16.45 19.11
N LEU A 93 18.23 17.43 19.43
CA LEU A 93 17.55 18.27 18.43
C LEU A 93 18.39 19.49 18.01
N LYS A 94 19.44 19.82 18.76
CA LYS A 94 20.31 20.96 18.47
C LYS A 94 21.03 20.86 17.12
N GLN A 95 21.23 19.64 16.62
CA GLN A 95 21.89 19.41 15.33
C GLN A 95 21.00 19.80 14.13
N GLY A 96 19.69 20.01 14.34
CA GLY A 96 18.75 20.36 13.26
C GLY A 96 18.54 19.27 12.21
N CYS A 97 19.19 18.12 12.35
CA CYS A 97 19.14 16.99 11.43
C CYS A 97 19.07 15.67 12.21
N GLY A 98 18.42 14.67 11.63
CA GLY A 98 18.35 13.31 12.19
C GLY A 98 16.94 12.86 12.57
N GLU A 99 16.85 11.60 12.97
CA GLU A 99 15.60 10.87 13.22
C GLU A 99 14.69 11.57 14.25
N HIS A 100 15.28 12.13 15.32
CA HIS A 100 14.51 12.82 16.36
C HIS A 100 13.87 14.12 15.87
N CYS A 101 14.55 14.87 14.98
CA CYS A 101 13.98 16.08 14.38
C CYS A 101 12.84 15.73 13.42
N ILE A 102 13.04 14.68 12.61
CA ILE A 102 12.06 14.14 11.68
C ILE A 102 10.81 13.64 12.44
N TYR A 103 10.99 12.92 13.54
CA TYR A 103 9.90 12.43 14.38
C TYR A 103 9.05 13.56 14.98
N VAL A 104 9.71 14.62 15.48
CA VAL A 104 9.03 15.81 16.01
C VAL A 104 8.21 16.51 14.93
N LEU A 105 8.81 16.72 13.75
CA LEU A 105 8.12 17.33 12.62
C LEU A 105 6.93 16.49 12.16
N ASP A 106 7.08 15.17 12.11
CA ASP A 106 6.01 14.25 11.71
C ASP A 106 4.80 14.33 12.66
N LYS A 107 5.05 14.32 13.98
CA LYS A 107 3.98 14.43 14.97
C LYS A 107 3.32 15.79 15.00
N LEU A 108 4.09 16.87 14.84
CA LEU A 108 3.52 18.21 14.69
C LEU A 108 2.71 18.36 13.40
N ALA A 109 3.17 17.75 12.30
CA ALA A 109 2.44 17.75 11.04
C ALA A 109 1.12 16.97 11.13
N ASP A 110 1.11 15.83 11.81
CA ASP A 110 -0.11 15.04 12.06
C ASP A 110 -1.14 15.83 12.89
N GLU A 111 -0.72 16.52 13.95
CA GLU A 111 -1.63 17.34 14.76
C GLU A 111 -2.10 18.60 14.01
N ALA A 112 -1.24 19.20 13.19
CA ALA A 112 -1.63 20.30 12.31
C ALA A 112 -2.65 19.84 11.26
N LEU A 113 -2.50 18.65 10.68
CA LEU A 113 -3.44 18.05 9.72
C LEU A 113 -4.81 17.73 10.34
N LYS A 114 -4.81 17.19 11.58
CA LYS A 114 -6.05 16.97 12.35
C LYS A 114 -6.76 18.29 12.61
N SER A 115 -6.03 19.34 12.99
CA SER A 115 -6.57 20.66 13.28
C SER A 115 -7.06 21.40 12.03
N SER A 116 -6.44 21.15 10.87
CA SER A 116 -6.91 21.65 9.58
C SER A 116 -8.08 20.86 8.98
N GLY A 117 -8.54 19.80 9.66
CA GLY A 117 -9.67 18.98 9.22
C GLY A 117 -9.38 18.12 7.98
N PHE A 118 -8.12 17.80 7.72
CA PHE A 118 -7.77 16.98 6.55
C PHE A 118 -8.18 15.53 6.80
N HIS A 119 -9.12 15.03 6.00
CA HIS A 119 -9.43 13.61 5.91
C HIS A 119 -8.74 13.02 4.68
N TRP A 120 -8.19 11.82 4.83
CA TRP A 120 -7.78 11.03 3.69
C TRP A 120 -9.04 10.64 2.93
N ASP A 121 -9.28 11.28 1.80
CA ASP A 121 -10.31 10.82 0.88
C ASP A 121 -9.84 9.51 0.24
N LYS A 122 -10.77 8.57 0.05
CA LYS A 122 -10.43 7.29 -0.59
C LYS A 122 -9.94 7.58 -2.01
N PRO A 123 -8.82 6.98 -2.46
CA PRO A 123 -8.40 7.10 -3.84
C PRO A 123 -9.53 6.64 -4.76
N ASP A 124 -9.93 7.50 -5.70
CA ASP A 124 -10.83 7.11 -6.77
C ASP A 124 -9.98 6.34 -7.79
N TYR A 125 -9.95 5.02 -7.64
CA TYR A 125 -9.30 4.14 -8.59
C TYR A 125 -10.14 4.19 -9.88
N PRO A 126 -9.59 4.62 -11.03
CA PRO A 126 -10.24 4.30 -12.29
C PRO A 126 -10.41 2.78 -12.32
N GLN A 127 -11.64 2.30 -12.50
CA GLN A 127 -11.94 0.88 -12.54
C GLN A 127 -11.05 0.22 -13.59
N GLU A 128 -10.02 -0.50 -13.15
CA GLU A 128 -9.46 -1.59 -13.92
C GLU A 128 -10.60 -2.59 -14.10
N GLU A 129 -11.08 -2.73 -15.33
CA GLU A 129 -11.94 -3.82 -15.75
C GLU A 129 -11.23 -5.13 -15.38
N LEU A 130 -11.59 -5.67 -14.22
CA LEU A 130 -11.36 -7.08 -13.94
C LEU A 130 -12.13 -7.83 -15.02
N GLU A 131 -11.38 -8.54 -15.86
CA GLU A 131 -11.88 -9.56 -16.78
C GLU A 131 -12.77 -10.54 -15.99
N GLU A 132 -14.06 -10.23 -15.88
CA GLU A 132 -15.07 -11.20 -15.49
C GLU A 132 -15.39 -12.01 -16.74
N GLU A 133 -14.73 -13.17 -16.79
CA GLU A 133 -15.12 -14.35 -17.55
C GLU A 133 -16.62 -14.65 -17.35
N ASN A 134 -17.46 -14.06 -18.19
CA ASN A 134 -18.87 -14.41 -18.32
C ASN A 134 -19.21 -14.57 -19.81
N VAL A 135 -19.20 -15.84 -20.21
CA VAL A 135 -20.02 -16.50 -21.24
C VAL A 135 -20.40 -15.67 -22.48
N VAL A 136 -19.77 -16.06 -23.59
CA VAL A 136 -20.11 -15.71 -24.97
C VAL A 136 -21.57 -16.10 -25.30
N GLU A 137 -22.46 -15.13 -25.46
CA GLU A 137 -23.70 -15.25 -26.24
C GLU A 137 -23.88 -14.01 -27.15
N ASP A 138 -23.47 -14.20 -28.41
CA ASP A 138 -24.13 -13.73 -29.65
C ASP A 138 -24.71 -12.29 -29.72
N ASP A 139 -23.85 -11.27 -29.72
CA ASP A 139 -24.24 -9.86 -29.99
C ASP A 139 -23.35 -9.15 -31.03
N ALA A 140 -22.62 -9.92 -31.85
CA ALA A 140 -21.68 -9.39 -32.86
C ALA A 140 -22.36 -8.92 -34.17
N GLU A 141 -23.65 -9.19 -34.38
CA GLU A 141 -24.35 -8.76 -35.61
C GLU A 141 -24.98 -7.36 -35.51
N LEU A 142 -25.16 -6.80 -34.31
CA LEU A 142 -25.75 -5.46 -34.14
C LEU A 142 -24.72 -4.33 -34.27
N THR A 143 -23.44 -4.58 -33.98
CA THR A 143 -22.38 -3.54 -34.02
C THR A 143 -21.86 -3.25 -35.42
N LEU A 144 -21.91 -4.19 -36.36
CA LEU A 144 -21.49 -3.93 -37.75
C LEU A 144 -22.46 -3.02 -38.50
N ASN A 145 -23.77 -3.12 -38.23
CA ASN A 145 -24.79 -2.29 -38.86
C ASN A 145 -24.72 -0.81 -38.43
N GLU A 146 -24.31 -0.56 -37.18
CA GLU A 146 -24.18 0.81 -36.65
C GLU A 146 -22.86 1.48 -37.07
N VAL A 147 -21.80 0.68 -37.28
CA VAL A 147 -20.53 1.14 -37.86
C VAL A 147 -20.67 1.40 -39.37
N GLU A 148 -21.37 0.55 -40.13
CA GLU A 148 -21.60 0.78 -41.57
C GLU A 148 -22.48 2.02 -41.81
N LYS A 149 -23.47 2.27 -40.95
CA LYS A 149 -24.34 3.45 -41.03
C LYS A 149 -23.63 4.75 -40.66
N SER A 150 -22.66 4.71 -39.74
CA SER A 150 -21.86 5.90 -39.39
C SER A 150 -20.80 6.24 -40.44
N ILE A 151 -20.22 5.24 -41.12
CA ILE A 151 -19.34 5.46 -42.27
C ILE A 151 -20.11 6.06 -43.46
N PHE A 152 -21.32 5.57 -43.75
CA PHE A 152 -22.17 6.13 -44.82
C PHE A 152 -22.66 7.56 -44.54
N GLN A 153 -22.74 7.98 -43.27
CA GLN A 153 -23.12 9.34 -42.90
C GLN A 153 -21.96 10.32 -43.04
N ASN A 154 -20.73 9.91 -42.72
CA ASN A 154 -19.54 10.76 -42.88
C ASN A 154 -19.14 10.94 -44.35
N GLU A 155 -19.28 9.94 -45.22
CA GLU A 155 -18.93 10.07 -46.64
C GLU A 155 -19.89 10.99 -47.43
N MET A 156 -21.11 11.25 -46.92
CA MET A 156 -22.08 12.17 -47.55
C MET A 156 -21.86 13.65 -47.15
N GLU A 157 -21.12 13.93 -46.07
CA GLU A 157 -20.85 15.30 -45.59
C GLU A 157 -19.53 15.89 -46.14
N GLU A 158 -18.63 15.07 -46.68
CA GLU A 158 -17.36 15.55 -47.26
C GLU A 158 -17.47 16.06 -48.71
N GLU A 159 -18.56 15.78 -49.44
CA GLU A 159 -18.74 16.29 -50.81
C GLU A 159 -19.28 17.73 -50.90
N GLU A 160 -19.61 18.40 -49.78
CA GLU A 160 -20.20 19.75 -49.79
C GLU A 160 -19.21 20.91 -49.50
N PHE A 161 -17.93 20.63 -49.22
CA PHE A 161 -16.96 21.66 -48.81
C PHE A 161 -16.01 22.19 -49.90
N GLU A 162 -16.13 21.77 -51.17
CA GLU A 162 -15.28 22.26 -52.28
C GLU A 162 -15.94 23.32 -53.19
N LYS A 163 -16.84 24.17 -52.66
CA LYS A 163 -17.41 25.32 -53.41
C LYS A 163 -17.51 26.64 -52.65
N GLU A 164 -16.46 27.02 -51.92
CA GLU A 164 -16.25 28.44 -51.59
C GLU A 164 -15.38 29.11 -52.67
N GLU A 165 -15.97 29.25 -53.86
CA GLU A 165 -15.55 30.20 -54.87
C GLU A 165 -15.58 31.62 -54.30
N GLN A 166 -14.42 32.25 -54.22
CA GLN A 166 -14.18 33.60 -54.75
C GLN A 166 -15.35 34.59 -54.60
N ILE A 167 -15.59 35.08 -53.38
CA ILE A 167 -16.46 36.24 -53.14
C ILE A 167 -15.77 37.50 -53.67
N LEU A 168 -15.86 37.70 -54.98
CA LEU A 168 -15.66 38.99 -55.63
C LEU A 168 -17.03 39.41 -56.17
N ASP A 169 -17.66 40.39 -55.52
CA ASP A 169 -18.98 40.92 -55.86
C ASP A 169 -18.98 41.56 -57.27
N LEU A 170 -19.16 40.72 -58.28
CA LEU A 170 -19.27 41.09 -59.69
C LEU A 170 -20.53 41.93 -59.95
N GLU A 171 -21.53 41.86 -59.08
CA GLU A 171 -22.80 42.58 -59.20
C GLU A 171 -22.65 44.03 -58.69
N GLY A 172 -21.87 44.24 -57.64
CA GLY A 172 -21.43 45.55 -57.16
C GLY A 172 -20.61 46.33 -58.20
N LEU A 173 -19.66 45.67 -58.88
CA LEU A 173 -18.88 46.29 -59.96
C LEU A 173 -19.75 46.65 -61.18
N LYS A 174 -20.75 45.82 -61.50
CA LYS A 174 -21.69 46.06 -62.61
C LYS A 174 -22.65 47.20 -62.29
N ARG A 175 -23.09 47.34 -61.02
CA ARG A 175 -23.89 48.50 -60.56
C ARG A 175 -23.10 49.80 -60.60
N LEU A 176 -21.81 49.80 -60.27
CA LEU A 176 -20.94 50.97 -60.41
C LEU A 176 -20.69 51.34 -61.87
N SER A 177 -20.49 50.35 -62.74
CA SER A 177 -20.36 50.55 -64.19
C SER A 177 -21.64 51.11 -64.84
N GLN A 178 -22.82 50.59 -64.47
CA GLN A 178 -24.11 51.09 -64.96
C GLN A 178 -24.46 52.48 -64.43
N LYS A 179 -24.03 52.82 -63.21
CA LYS A 179 -24.23 54.17 -62.64
C LYS A 179 -23.32 55.22 -63.29
N ASN A 180 -22.14 54.82 -63.79
CA ASN A 180 -21.27 55.68 -64.59
C ASN A 180 -21.74 55.82 -66.06
N GLN A 181 -22.44 54.82 -66.62
CA GLN A 181 -22.97 54.92 -67.99
C GLN A 181 -24.20 55.83 -68.13
N GLN A 182 -24.91 56.14 -67.03
CA GLN A 182 -26.02 57.09 -67.05
C GLN A 182 -25.59 58.57 -66.95
N VAL A 183 -24.30 58.87 -66.82
CA VAL A 183 -23.76 60.24 -66.76
C VAL A 183 -22.97 60.62 -68.03
N GLU A 184 -22.77 59.69 -68.98
CA GLU A 184 -22.04 59.92 -70.24
C GLU A 184 -22.91 60.33 -71.45
N HIS A 185 -24.12 60.85 -71.22
CA HIS A 185 -24.90 61.55 -72.25
C HIS A 185 -25.33 62.95 -71.84
N SER A 186 -24.41 63.70 -71.26
CA SER A 186 -24.29 65.13 -71.56
C SER A 186 -22.92 65.32 -72.17
N LYS A 187 -22.87 65.45 -73.49
CA LYS A 187 -21.74 66.12 -74.16
C LYS A 187 -21.38 67.32 -73.28
N PRO A 188 -20.11 67.53 -72.86
CA PRO A 188 -19.75 68.83 -72.32
C PRO A 188 -20.22 69.83 -73.38
N GLU A 189 -21.19 70.65 -73.00
CA GLU A 189 -21.59 71.81 -73.76
C GLU A 189 -20.31 72.50 -74.20
N GLU A 190 -20.29 72.84 -75.48
CA GLU A 190 -19.38 73.77 -76.14
C GLU A 190 -18.20 74.22 -75.29
N ILE A 191 -17.00 73.82 -75.73
CA ILE A 191 -15.74 74.52 -75.46
C ILE A 191 -16.04 75.95 -75.04
N MET A 192 -15.97 76.24 -73.73
CA MET A 192 -16.19 77.58 -73.21
C MET A 192 -15.15 78.46 -73.90
N GLU A 193 -15.58 79.22 -74.90
CA GLU A 193 -14.73 80.22 -75.53
C GLU A 193 -14.41 81.25 -74.45
N SER A 194 -13.13 81.30 -74.08
CA SER A 194 -12.62 82.21 -73.08
C SER A 194 -12.79 83.65 -73.56
N THR A 195 -13.87 84.32 -73.16
CA THR A 195 -13.95 85.79 -73.18
C THR A 195 -13.09 86.41 -72.07
N THR A 196 -11.99 85.74 -71.71
CA THR A 196 -11.17 86.12 -70.57
C THR A 196 -9.94 86.86 -71.07
N ASP A 197 -9.91 88.16 -70.79
CA ASP A 197 -8.77 89.04 -71.04
C ASP A 197 -7.47 88.45 -70.45
N ALA A 198 -6.41 88.39 -71.26
CA ALA A 198 -5.12 87.83 -70.88
C ALA A 198 -4.50 88.56 -69.68
N ALA A 199 -4.84 89.85 -69.48
CA ALA A 199 -4.41 90.61 -68.31
C ALA A 199 -5.16 90.20 -67.04
N ALA A 200 -6.49 90.00 -67.13
CA ALA A 200 -7.30 89.50 -66.01
C ALA A 200 -6.87 88.08 -65.61
N TRP A 201 -6.53 87.22 -66.58
CA TRP A 201 -5.97 85.90 -66.29
C TRP A 201 -4.62 85.96 -65.60
N LYS A 202 -3.73 86.86 -66.01
CA LYS A 202 -2.42 87.02 -65.34
C LYS A 202 -2.58 87.49 -63.89
N LEU A 203 -3.48 88.44 -63.63
CA LEU A 203 -3.78 88.89 -62.26
C LEU A 203 -4.34 87.77 -61.40
N GLU A 204 -5.22 86.95 -61.97
CA GLU A 204 -5.81 85.81 -61.27
C GLU A 204 -4.78 84.70 -61.02
N VAL A 205 -3.90 84.45 -61.99
CA VAL A 205 -2.75 83.54 -61.83
C VAL A 205 -1.81 84.05 -60.75
N GLU A 206 -1.49 85.34 -60.70
CA GLU A 206 -0.65 85.94 -59.66
C GLU A 206 -1.33 85.92 -58.27
N ARG A 207 -2.66 86.02 -58.21
CA ARG A 207 -3.46 85.90 -56.99
C ARG A 207 -3.47 84.47 -56.43
N VAL A 208 -3.56 83.48 -57.32
CA VAL A 208 -3.69 82.05 -56.95
C VAL A 208 -2.32 81.36 -56.83
N LEU A 209 -1.25 81.91 -57.43
CA LEU A 209 0.12 81.39 -57.35
C LEU A 209 0.62 81.15 -55.92
N PRO A 210 0.39 82.05 -54.94
CA PRO A 210 0.77 81.83 -53.55
C PRO A 210 -0.05 80.73 -52.87
N GLN A 211 -1.28 80.47 -53.32
CA GLN A 211 -2.16 79.43 -52.79
C GLN A 211 -1.84 78.05 -53.41
N LEU A 212 -1.34 78.03 -54.64
CA LEU A 212 -0.82 76.84 -55.34
C LEU A 212 0.63 76.52 -54.96
N LYS A 213 1.33 77.44 -54.30
CA LYS A 213 2.63 77.17 -53.72
C LYS A 213 2.43 76.24 -52.53
N VAL A 214 2.32 74.95 -52.83
CA VAL A 214 2.27 73.85 -51.86
C VAL A 214 3.55 73.93 -51.05
N THR A 215 3.47 74.64 -49.94
CA THR A 215 4.49 74.58 -48.90
C THR A 215 4.24 73.26 -48.20
N ILE A 216 4.95 72.22 -48.67
CA ILE A 216 5.06 70.94 -47.97
C ILE A 216 5.74 71.27 -46.64
N ARG A 217 4.95 71.68 -45.65
CA ARG A 217 5.39 71.70 -44.28
C ARG A 217 5.59 70.24 -43.93
N LYS A 218 6.81 69.86 -43.60
CA LYS A 218 7.12 68.60 -42.90
C LYS A 218 6.37 68.63 -41.58
N ASP A 219 5.08 68.34 -41.63
CA ASP A 219 4.27 68.20 -40.45
C ASP A 219 4.42 66.74 -40.03
N ASN A 220 4.65 66.49 -38.73
CA ASN A 220 4.84 65.16 -38.13
C ASN A 220 3.57 64.26 -38.21
N LYS A 221 2.61 64.66 -39.06
CA LYS A 221 1.36 63.98 -39.44
C LYS A 221 1.37 63.55 -40.90
N ASP A 222 2.52 63.60 -41.57
CA ASP A 222 2.67 63.00 -42.88
C ASP A 222 2.51 61.48 -42.72
N TRP A 223 1.42 60.95 -43.27
CA TRP A 223 1.16 59.51 -43.30
C TRP A 223 2.31 58.73 -43.94
N ARG A 224 3.15 59.39 -44.74
CA ARG A 224 4.37 58.85 -45.32
C ARG A 224 5.40 58.46 -44.25
N ASP A 225 5.63 59.32 -43.26
CA ASP A 225 6.55 59.02 -42.16
C ASP A 225 6.00 57.87 -41.30
N HIS A 226 4.68 57.79 -41.11
CA HIS A 226 4.04 56.66 -40.43
C HIS A 226 4.13 55.35 -41.23
N VAL A 227 3.97 55.39 -42.55
CA VAL A 227 4.13 54.22 -43.42
C VAL A 227 5.58 53.74 -43.44
N GLU A 228 6.54 54.66 -43.45
CA GLU A 228 7.96 54.33 -43.39
C GLU A 228 8.36 53.75 -42.02
N GLN A 229 7.81 54.29 -40.92
CA GLN A 229 7.92 53.70 -39.58
C GLN A 229 7.28 52.30 -39.52
N MET A 230 6.13 52.09 -40.16
CA MET A 230 5.46 50.81 -40.18
C MET A 230 6.28 49.76 -40.94
N HIS A 231 6.94 50.14 -42.04
CA HIS A 231 7.89 49.28 -42.74
C HIS A 231 9.12 48.98 -41.88
N GLN A 232 9.72 49.96 -41.22
CA GLN A 232 10.83 49.72 -40.29
C GLN A 232 10.46 48.77 -39.14
N HIS A 233 9.27 48.93 -38.55
CA HIS A 233 8.79 48.02 -37.52
C HIS A 233 8.52 46.62 -38.06
N LYS A 234 7.94 46.51 -39.27
CA LYS A 234 7.73 45.21 -39.92
C LYS A 234 9.06 44.49 -40.14
N ASP A 235 10.06 45.18 -40.70
CA ASP A 235 11.37 44.60 -40.96
C ASP A 235 12.09 44.21 -39.65
N GLY A 236 11.94 45.01 -38.60
CA GLY A 236 12.45 44.68 -37.26
C GLY A 236 11.74 43.49 -36.61
N ILE A 237 10.43 43.34 -36.82
CA ILE A 237 9.68 42.16 -36.38
C ILE A 237 10.12 40.93 -37.18
N GLU A 238 10.31 41.06 -38.49
CA GLU A 238 10.71 39.94 -39.35
C GLU A 238 12.13 39.45 -39.05
N SER A 239 13.06 40.36 -38.75
CA SER A 239 14.41 40.00 -38.29
C SER A 239 14.38 39.33 -36.91
N SER A 240 13.68 39.92 -35.93
CA SER A 240 13.58 39.32 -34.59
C SER A 240 12.86 37.96 -34.61
N LEU A 241 11.86 37.78 -35.48
CA LEU A 241 11.14 36.52 -35.66
C LEU A 241 12.05 35.45 -36.29
N THR A 242 12.85 35.81 -37.30
CA THR A 242 13.79 34.86 -37.92
C THR A 242 14.90 34.46 -36.96
N GLU A 243 15.44 35.39 -36.18
CA GLU A 243 16.39 35.10 -35.11
C GLU A 243 15.79 34.17 -34.04
N THR A 244 14.60 34.50 -33.52
CA THR A 244 13.92 33.72 -32.48
C THR A 244 13.57 32.31 -32.98
N LYS A 245 13.10 32.17 -34.23
CA LYS A 245 12.89 30.86 -34.86
C LYS A 245 14.19 30.06 -34.91
N SER A 246 15.29 30.67 -35.32
CA SER A 246 16.59 29.98 -35.36
C SER A 246 17.08 29.51 -33.98
N TYR A 247 16.80 30.28 -32.93
CA TYR A 247 17.11 29.87 -31.55
C TYR A 247 16.21 28.73 -31.10
N LEU A 248 14.92 28.77 -31.45
CA LEU A 248 13.97 27.71 -31.14
C LEU A 248 14.32 26.40 -31.86
N ASP A 249 14.69 26.47 -33.14
CA ASP A 249 15.10 25.29 -33.91
C ASP A 249 16.38 24.66 -33.34
N LYS A 250 17.36 25.48 -32.94
CA LYS A 250 18.57 24.97 -32.26
C LYS A 250 18.23 24.28 -30.94
N LEU A 251 17.34 24.88 -30.15
CA LEU A 251 16.90 24.31 -28.88
C LEU A 251 16.13 23.01 -29.11
N HIS A 252 15.27 22.95 -30.13
CA HIS A 252 14.58 21.74 -30.53
C HIS A 252 15.57 20.64 -30.93
N ASP A 253 16.57 20.94 -31.77
CA ASP A 253 17.60 20.00 -32.17
C ASP A 253 18.44 19.51 -30.98
N GLU A 254 18.79 20.40 -30.04
CA GLU A 254 19.51 20.04 -28.82
C GLU A 254 18.67 19.10 -27.94
N ILE A 255 17.39 19.42 -27.72
CA ILE A 255 16.48 18.57 -26.97
C ILE A 255 16.34 17.20 -27.65
N SER A 256 16.09 17.15 -28.95
CA SER A 256 15.96 15.90 -29.72
C SER A 256 17.23 15.05 -29.60
N ARG A 257 18.42 15.64 -29.71
CA ARG A 257 19.69 14.93 -29.49
C ARG A 257 19.86 14.44 -28.05
N THR A 258 19.40 15.20 -27.06
CA THR A 258 19.45 14.73 -25.66
C THR A 258 18.48 13.59 -25.40
N LEU A 259 17.27 13.62 -25.98
CA LEU A 259 16.30 12.54 -25.89
C LEU A 259 16.82 11.26 -26.55
N GLU A 260 17.43 11.34 -27.72
CA GLU A 260 18.07 10.18 -28.36
C GLU A 260 19.21 9.61 -27.51
N LYS A 261 20.02 10.47 -26.88
CA LYS A 261 21.08 10.04 -25.94
C LYS A 261 20.52 9.39 -24.69
N ILE A 262 19.39 9.88 -24.17
CA ILE A 262 18.70 9.28 -23.03
C ILE A 262 18.14 7.91 -23.47
N GLY A 263 17.39 7.84 -24.57
CA GLY A 263 16.81 6.58 -25.04
C GLY A 263 17.84 5.51 -25.39
N SER A 264 19.00 5.89 -25.95
CA SER A 264 20.12 4.97 -26.17
C SER A 264 20.77 4.49 -24.88
N ARG A 265 20.94 5.37 -23.88
CA ARG A 265 21.42 4.98 -22.54
C ARG A 265 20.43 4.09 -21.81
N GLU A 266 19.14 4.36 -21.90
CA GLU A 266 18.08 3.52 -21.34
C GLU A 266 18.10 2.13 -21.98
N LYS A 267 18.16 2.05 -23.31
CA LYS A 267 18.31 0.75 -24.01
C LYS A 267 19.58 0.01 -23.56
N TYR A 268 20.69 0.71 -23.40
CA TYR A 268 21.93 0.11 -22.91
C TYR A 268 21.81 -0.44 -21.49
N ILE A 269 21.23 0.34 -20.57
CA ILE A 269 20.99 -0.06 -19.18
C ILE A 269 20.01 -1.24 -19.14
N ASN A 270 18.92 -1.18 -19.90
CA ASN A 270 17.94 -2.26 -19.98
C ASN A 270 18.59 -3.56 -20.47
N ASN A 271 19.39 -3.52 -21.53
CA ASN A 271 20.11 -4.70 -22.02
C ASN A 271 21.09 -5.28 -20.97
N GLN A 272 21.72 -4.44 -20.15
CA GLN A 272 22.58 -4.90 -19.06
C GLN A 272 21.78 -5.52 -17.91
N LEU A 273 20.67 -4.90 -17.54
CA LEU A 273 19.83 -5.35 -16.43
C LEU A 273 18.98 -6.57 -16.79
N GLU A 274 18.62 -6.75 -18.06
CA GLU A 274 17.77 -7.87 -18.51
C GLU A 274 18.40 -9.23 -18.21
N HIS A 275 19.71 -9.37 -18.45
CA HIS A 275 20.43 -10.58 -18.07
C HIS A 275 20.46 -10.79 -16.55
N LEU A 276 20.77 -9.75 -15.78
CA LEU A 276 20.80 -9.82 -14.31
C LEU A 276 19.40 -10.16 -13.74
N LEU A 277 18.33 -9.61 -14.32
CA LEU A 277 16.96 -9.91 -13.94
C LEU A 277 16.59 -11.36 -14.26
N SER A 278 17.04 -11.88 -15.41
CA SER A 278 16.87 -13.28 -15.76
C SER A 278 17.62 -14.20 -14.79
N GLU A 279 18.87 -13.89 -14.46
CA GLU A 279 19.64 -14.62 -13.45
C GLU A 279 18.99 -14.56 -12.06
N TYR A 280 18.48 -13.39 -11.66
CA TYR A 280 17.76 -13.22 -10.41
C TYR A 280 16.48 -14.07 -10.36
N ARG A 281 15.70 -14.08 -11.43
CA ARG A 281 14.50 -14.93 -11.56
C ARG A 281 14.88 -16.41 -11.47
N ALA A 282 15.89 -16.84 -12.20
CA ALA A 282 16.38 -18.22 -12.15
C ALA A 282 16.86 -18.61 -10.74
N ALA A 283 17.59 -17.73 -10.06
CA ALA A 283 18.02 -17.96 -8.68
C ALA A 283 16.84 -17.99 -7.69
N GLN A 284 15.82 -17.16 -7.89
CA GLN A 284 14.60 -17.16 -7.10
C GLN A 284 13.80 -18.45 -7.29
N ASP A 285 13.73 -18.98 -8.52
CA ASP A 285 13.08 -20.26 -8.82
C ASP A 285 13.86 -21.43 -8.19
N GLN A 286 15.19 -21.42 -8.25
CA GLN A 286 16.02 -22.42 -7.54
C GLN A 286 15.84 -22.34 -6.02
N LEU A 287 15.70 -21.14 -5.46
CA LEU A 287 15.43 -20.96 -4.04
C LEU A 287 14.04 -21.49 -3.65
N SER A 288 13.02 -21.27 -4.48
CA SER A 288 11.67 -21.78 -4.21
C SER A 288 11.65 -23.31 -4.30
N GLU A 289 12.31 -23.90 -5.30
CA GLU A 289 12.44 -25.35 -5.47
C GLU A 289 13.18 -25.99 -4.28
N THR A 290 14.30 -25.40 -3.85
CA THR A 290 15.07 -25.92 -2.71
C THR A 290 14.32 -25.79 -1.38
N LYS A 291 13.59 -24.69 -1.17
CA LYS A 291 12.72 -24.53 0.00
C LYS A 291 11.60 -25.57 0.02
N GLU A 292 10.99 -25.84 -1.12
CA GLU A 292 9.93 -26.86 -1.21
C GLU A 292 10.49 -28.26 -0.95
N ARG A 293 11.64 -28.61 -1.54
CA ARG A 293 12.35 -29.87 -1.23
C ARG A 293 12.70 -29.99 0.26
N TYR A 294 13.16 -28.91 0.89
CA TYR A 294 13.44 -28.88 2.32
C TYR A 294 12.17 -29.07 3.16
N ARG A 295 11.06 -28.41 2.78
CA ARG A 295 9.77 -28.56 3.45
C ARG A 295 9.26 -30.00 3.38
N GLN A 296 9.34 -30.62 2.20
CA GLN A 296 8.97 -32.02 2.00
C GLN A 296 9.85 -32.97 2.83
N ALA A 297 11.17 -32.76 2.81
CA ALA A 297 12.10 -33.55 3.61
C ALA A 297 11.85 -33.38 5.12
N SER A 298 11.61 -32.16 5.59
CA SER A 298 11.29 -31.85 6.99
C SER A 298 9.97 -32.49 7.43
N GLY A 299 8.95 -32.45 6.56
CA GLY A 299 7.70 -33.17 6.78
C GLY A 299 7.92 -34.69 6.92
N GLY A 300 8.67 -35.29 5.99
CA GLY A 300 9.01 -36.71 6.04
C GLY A 300 9.86 -37.11 7.26
N VAL A 301 10.77 -36.24 7.72
CA VAL A 301 11.52 -36.46 8.97
C VAL A 301 10.58 -36.42 10.17
N THR A 302 9.67 -35.46 10.23
CA THR A 302 8.69 -35.34 11.32
C THR A 302 7.77 -36.56 11.39
N GLU A 303 7.30 -37.04 10.24
CA GLU A 303 6.47 -38.25 10.15
C GLU A 303 7.24 -39.50 10.58
N ARG A 304 8.50 -39.65 10.14
CA ARG A 304 9.37 -40.76 10.62
C ARG A 304 9.68 -40.67 12.10
N SER A 305 9.90 -39.47 12.65
CA SER A 305 10.08 -39.27 14.09
C SER A 305 8.81 -39.64 14.86
N ARG A 306 7.63 -39.32 14.33
CA ARG A 306 6.35 -39.75 14.92
C ARG A 306 6.20 -41.27 14.89
N MET A 307 6.42 -41.91 13.74
CA MET A 307 6.37 -43.37 13.62
C MET A 307 7.38 -44.05 14.57
N LEU A 308 8.58 -43.51 14.71
CA LEU A 308 9.57 -44.02 15.66
C LEU A 308 9.09 -43.88 17.11
N ALA A 309 8.45 -42.77 17.48
CA ALA A 309 7.88 -42.59 18.81
C ALA A 309 6.76 -43.61 19.07
N ASP A 310 5.85 -43.81 18.11
CA ASP A 310 4.75 -44.77 18.21
C ASP A 310 5.29 -46.21 18.35
N VAL A 311 6.27 -46.60 17.54
CA VAL A 311 6.92 -47.92 17.65
C VAL A 311 7.70 -48.08 18.96
N THR A 312 8.31 -47.01 19.48
CA THR A 312 9.01 -47.03 20.77
C THR A 312 8.02 -47.19 21.92
N GLU A 313 6.87 -46.52 21.87
CA GLU A 313 5.79 -46.70 22.85
C GLU A 313 5.24 -48.12 22.80
N GLU A 314 5.03 -48.67 21.61
CA GLU A 314 4.57 -50.05 21.44
C GLU A 314 5.59 -51.07 21.96
N LEU A 315 6.88 -50.79 21.78
CA LEU A 315 7.96 -51.61 22.34
C LEU A 315 7.99 -51.54 23.87
N GLU A 316 7.82 -50.36 24.47
CA GLU A 316 7.76 -50.22 25.93
C GLU A 316 6.49 -50.88 26.49
N ARG A 317 5.36 -50.82 25.78
CA ARG A 317 4.14 -51.57 26.14
C ARG A 317 4.39 -53.07 26.16
N VAL A 318 5.01 -53.62 25.11
CA VAL A 318 5.35 -55.06 25.04
C VAL A 318 6.35 -55.43 26.14
N LYS A 319 7.32 -54.57 26.44
CA LYS A 319 8.29 -54.78 27.51
C LYS A 319 7.62 -54.77 28.88
N MET A 320 6.68 -53.87 29.13
CA MET A 320 5.88 -53.85 30.36
C MET A 320 5.02 -55.11 30.48
N GLU A 321 4.35 -55.55 29.40
CA GLU A 321 3.62 -56.83 29.40
C GLU A 321 4.54 -58.03 29.66
N MET A 322 5.77 -58.00 29.13
CA MET A 322 6.76 -59.05 29.35
C MET A 322 7.29 -59.03 30.79
N GLU A 323 7.46 -57.86 31.40
CA GLU A 323 7.84 -57.69 32.81
C GLU A 323 6.69 -58.09 33.74
N ASP A 324 5.44 -57.77 33.41
CA ASP A 324 4.24 -58.23 34.13
C ASP A 324 4.09 -59.75 34.04
N ARG A 325 4.32 -60.35 32.87
CA ARG A 325 4.35 -61.82 32.72
C ARG A 325 5.54 -62.42 33.45
N GLY A 326 6.71 -61.78 33.41
CA GLY A 326 7.92 -62.22 34.10
C GLY A 326 7.75 -62.18 35.62
N SER A 327 7.19 -61.10 36.15
CA SER A 327 6.87 -60.94 37.56
C SER A 327 5.75 -61.89 37.97
N SER A 328 4.71 -62.09 37.16
CA SER A 328 3.67 -63.11 37.41
C SER A 328 4.21 -64.54 37.41
N MET A 329 5.17 -64.85 36.53
CA MET A 329 5.83 -66.17 36.49
C MET A 329 6.86 -66.37 37.61
N THR A 330 7.48 -65.29 38.08
CA THR A 330 8.47 -65.30 39.18
C THR A 330 7.83 -65.11 40.55
N ASP A 331 6.60 -64.59 40.60
CA ASP A 331 5.84 -64.41 41.82
C ASP A 331 5.44 -65.80 42.34
N GLY A 332 6.24 -66.30 43.27
CA GLY A 332 5.95 -67.52 44.00
C GLY A 332 4.80 -67.36 45.00
N ALA A 333 4.20 -66.16 45.17
CA ALA A 333 3.12 -65.94 46.13
C ALA A 333 1.88 -66.83 45.89
N PRO A 334 1.41 -67.11 44.66
CA PRO A 334 0.34 -68.08 44.43
C PRO A 334 0.76 -69.48 44.90
N LEU A 335 2.00 -69.88 44.64
CA LEU A 335 2.55 -71.17 45.07
C LEU A 335 2.63 -71.26 46.61
N VAL A 336 3.04 -70.17 47.28
CA VAL A 336 3.08 -70.05 48.74
C VAL A 336 1.67 -70.09 49.32
N LYS A 337 0.68 -69.40 48.71
CA LYS A 337 -0.73 -69.45 49.13
C LYS A 337 -1.29 -70.87 49.01
N ILE A 338 -1.01 -71.59 47.92
CA ILE A 338 -1.38 -72.99 47.75
C ILE A 338 -0.71 -73.86 48.84
N LYS A 339 0.58 -73.67 49.10
CA LYS A 339 1.31 -74.38 50.16
C LYS A 339 0.71 -74.12 51.55
N GLN A 340 0.35 -72.88 51.86
CA GLN A 340 -0.32 -72.52 53.12
C GLN A 340 -1.71 -73.16 53.22
N ALA A 341 -2.50 -73.16 52.14
CA ALA A 341 -3.81 -73.83 52.09
C ALA A 341 -3.67 -75.35 52.33
N ILE A 342 -2.70 -76.00 51.70
CA ILE A 342 -2.39 -77.43 51.92
C ILE A 342 -1.99 -77.66 53.38
N GLN A 343 -1.19 -76.78 53.97
CA GLN A 343 -0.76 -76.92 55.36
C GLN A 343 -1.94 -76.74 56.34
N ASN A 344 -2.87 -75.84 56.04
CA ASN A 344 -4.11 -75.68 56.82
C ASN A 344 -5.00 -76.92 56.71
N LEU A 345 -5.20 -77.46 55.51
CA LEU A 345 -5.95 -78.71 55.33
C LEU A 345 -5.30 -79.88 56.09
N ARG A 346 -3.96 -79.96 56.12
CA ARG A 346 -3.26 -80.98 56.94
C ARG A 346 -3.52 -80.79 58.43
N LYS A 347 -3.48 -79.55 58.94
CA LYS A 347 -3.81 -79.26 60.35
C LYS A 347 -5.26 -79.64 60.67
N GLU A 348 -6.18 -79.30 59.77
CA GLU A 348 -7.60 -79.66 59.90
C GLU A 348 -7.78 -81.17 59.90
N ASN A 349 -7.06 -81.91 59.04
CA ASN A 349 -7.12 -83.37 59.02
C ASN A 349 -6.61 -84.00 60.33
N VAL A 350 -5.49 -83.51 60.88
CA VAL A 350 -5.01 -83.95 62.21
C VAL A 350 -6.02 -83.63 63.31
N GLN A 351 -6.67 -82.46 63.25
CA GLN A 351 -7.71 -82.10 64.20
C GLN A 351 -8.93 -83.03 64.09
N MET A 352 -9.33 -83.38 62.86
CA MET A 352 -10.40 -84.36 62.61
C MET A 352 -10.01 -85.75 63.11
N GLU A 353 -8.77 -86.21 62.90
CA GLU A 353 -8.26 -87.48 63.43
C GLU A 353 -8.31 -87.53 64.97
N ILE A 354 -7.91 -86.45 65.65
CA ILE A 354 -8.02 -86.35 67.12
C ILE A 354 -9.49 -86.41 67.55
N ARG A 355 -10.39 -85.70 66.86
CA ARG A 355 -11.83 -85.74 67.16
C ARG A 355 -12.39 -87.15 66.96
N ILE A 356 -12.02 -87.84 65.89
CA ILE A 356 -12.40 -89.24 65.64
C ILE A 356 -11.88 -90.11 66.79
N GLY A 357 -10.60 -90.01 67.17
CA GLY A 357 -10.03 -90.80 68.27
C GLY A 357 -10.71 -90.54 69.63
N VAL A 358 -11.08 -89.29 69.94
CA VAL A 358 -11.86 -88.97 71.15
C VAL A 358 -13.24 -89.59 71.08
N VAL A 359 -13.93 -89.51 69.94
CA VAL A 359 -15.24 -90.13 69.74
C VAL A 359 -15.16 -91.65 69.86
N GLU A 360 -14.14 -92.28 69.27
CA GLU A 360 -13.87 -93.71 69.39
C GLU A 360 -13.59 -94.11 70.83
N HIS A 361 -12.76 -93.36 71.58
CA HIS A 361 -12.51 -93.61 72.99
C HIS A 361 -13.78 -93.46 73.84
N VAL A 362 -14.57 -92.41 73.62
CA VAL A 362 -15.85 -92.19 74.30
C VAL A 362 -16.82 -93.34 73.99
N LEU A 363 -16.88 -93.80 72.73
CA LEU A 363 -17.72 -94.93 72.32
C LEU A 363 -17.24 -96.25 72.93
N LEU A 364 -15.92 -96.48 73.01
CA LEU A 364 -15.33 -97.63 73.68
C LEU A 364 -15.62 -97.61 75.18
N GLN A 365 -15.49 -96.46 75.83
CA GLN A 365 -15.80 -96.27 77.25
C GLN A 365 -17.29 -96.48 77.52
N ALA A 366 -18.17 -96.00 76.63
CA ALA A 366 -19.60 -96.28 76.68
C ALA A 366 -19.87 -97.78 76.55
N LYS A 367 -19.26 -98.48 75.58
CA LYS A 367 -19.37 -99.95 75.43
C LYS A 367 -18.83 -100.72 76.64
N LEU A 368 -17.75 -100.26 77.27
CA LEU A 368 -17.20 -100.87 78.48
C LEU A 368 -18.09 -100.63 79.70
N LYS A 369 -18.66 -99.42 79.84
CA LYS A 369 -19.68 -99.10 80.85
C LYS A 369 -20.94 -99.94 80.66
N ASP A 370 -21.36 -100.16 79.43
CA ASP A 370 -22.51 -101.00 79.10
C ASP A 370 -22.24 -102.48 79.43
N LYS A 371 -21.07 -103.01 79.05
CA LYS A 371 -20.62 -104.36 79.46
C LYS A 371 -20.49 -104.52 80.97
N THR A 372 -19.98 -103.52 81.68
CA THR A 372 -19.87 -103.58 83.15
C THR A 372 -21.22 -103.43 83.83
N SER A 373 -22.16 -102.69 83.24
CA SER A 373 -23.56 -102.63 83.69
C SER A 373 -24.25 -103.98 83.48
N GLN A 374 -24.09 -104.61 82.31
CA GLN A 374 -24.56 -105.97 82.05
C GLN A 374 -23.93 -106.99 83.01
N ASN A 375 -22.62 -106.91 83.31
CA ASN A 375 -22.00 -107.79 84.30
C ASN A 375 -22.48 -107.52 85.74
N LYS A 376 -22.81 -106.27 86.08
CA LYS A 376 -23.44 -105.94 87.38
C LYS A 376 -24.86 -106.47 87.47
N GLU A 377 -25.65 -106.39 86.40
CA GLU A 377 -26.97 -107.02 86.33
C GLU A 377 -26.88 -108.55 86.45
N VAL A 378 -25.91 -109.18 85.78
CA VAL A 378 -25.66 -110.64 85.91
C VAL A 378 -25.21 -111.03 87.32
N HIS A 379 -24.43 -110.19 88.02
CA HIS A 379 -24.05 -110.45 89.41
C HIS A 379 -25.15 -110.11 90.44
N SER A 380 -26.00 -109.13 90.16
CA SER A 380 -27.21 -108.83 90.95
C SER A 380 -28.26 -109.94 90.82
N ASN A 381 -28.42 -110.52 89.63
CA ASN A 381 -29.34 -111.64 89.41
C ASN A 381 -28.82 -112.97 90.02
N LYS A 382 -27.51 -113.15 90.15
CA LYS A 382 -26.93 -114.35 90.80
C LYS A 382 -27.07 -114.38 92.33
N THR A 383 -27.49 -113.29 92.97
CA THR A 383 -27.75 -113.27 94.43
C THR A 383 -29.24 -113.44 94.78
N GLN A 384 -30.12 -113.58 93.79
CA GLN A 384 -31.57 -113.73 94.01
C GLN A 384 -32.14 -115.13 93.69
N ASP A 385 -31.37 -116.06 93.10
CA ASP A 385 -31.84 -117.42 92.76
C ASP A 385 -31.19 -118.51 93.63
N THR A 386 -31.47 -118.48 94.93
CA THR A 386 -31.48 -119.68 95.79
C THR A 386 -32.77 -119.67 96.60
N PHE A 387 -33.42 -120.84 96.69
CA PHE A 387 -34.73 -121.17 97.28
C PHE A 387 -35.93 -121.04 96.32
N ASP A 388 -36.77 -122.04 96.09
CA ASP A 388 -36.83 -123.45 96.51
C ASP A 388 -37.99 -124.14 95.75
N TYR A 389 -38.01 -125.48 95.75
CA TYR A 389 -39.05 -126.47 95.42
C TYR A 389 -38.53 -127.56 94.44
N ASN A 390 -38.47 -128.87 94.76
CA ASN A 390 -39.32 -129.63 95.70
C ASN A 390 -38.72 -131.03 96.06
N ALA A 391 -38.89 -131.42 97.35
CA ALA A 391 -39.20 -132.74 97.93
C ALA A 391 -38.36 -134.02 97.64
N TYR A 392 -37.69 -134.56 98.68
CA TYR A 392 -38.12 -135.72 99.50
C TYR A 392 -37.28 -135.86 100.78
#